data_AF-A0A5N6UF19-F1
#
_entry.id   AF-A0A5N6UF19-F1
#
_cell.length_a   1.000
_cell.length_b   1.000
_cell.length_c   1.000
_cell.angle_alpha   90.00
_cell.angle_beta   90.00
_cell.angle_gamma   90.00
#
_symmetry.space_group_name_H-M   'P 1'
#
loop_
_entity.id
_entity.type
_entity.pdbx_description
1 polymer ?
#
loop_
_entity_poly.entity_id
_entity_poly.type
_entity_poly.pdbx_seq_one_letter_code
_entity_poly.pdbx_strand_id
1 'polypeptide(L)'
;MRFTAAFVMLAAAIGATAENAINIKVCDGINQAGDCINIDVYLQHQCYNLNGTPVSKNVRSFVIPKGYRCRFWSSTACNGGGTGDVQYPGTGENTHPQVNSVKCYAD
;
A
#
# COMPACT_ATOMS: atom_id res chain seq x y z
N MET A 1 -53.95 31.74 11.79
CA MET A 1 -53.36 30.47 11.32
C MET A 1 -51.85 30.60 11.46
N ARG A 2 -51.21 29.82 12.33
CA ARG A 2 -49.75 29.82 12.52
C ARG A 2 -49.19 28.61 11.78
N PHE A 3 -48.49 28.85 10.67
CA PHE A 3 -47.80 27.80 9.92
C PHE A 3 -46.36 27.72 10.43
N THR A 4 -46.09 26.71 11.26
CA THR A 4 -44.75 26.43 11.76
C THR A 4 -44.01 25.63 10.68
N ALA A 5 -43.07 26.25 9.98
CA ALA A 5 -42.21 25.56 9.02
C ALA A 5 -41.14 24.78 9.79
N ALA A 6 -41.21 23.45 9.72
CA ALA A 6 -40.18 22.56 10.24
C ALA A 6 -39.08 22.40 9.18
N PHE A 7 -37.93 23.04 9.40
CA PHE A 7 -36.73 22.83 8.60
C PHE A 7 -36.03 21.55 9.05
N VAL A 8 -36.11 20.50 8.25
CA VAL A 8 -35.36 19.25 8.44
C VAL A 8 -33.91 19.52 8.04
N MET A 9 -33.01 19.60 9.02
CA MET A 9 -31.57 19.63 8.75
C MET A 9 -31.11 18.21 8.40
N LEU A 10 -30.74 17.99 7.14
CA LEU A 10 -30.12 16.77 6.68
C LEU A 10 -28.63 16.82 7.05
N ALA A 11 -28.25 16.15 8.15
CA ALA A 11 -26.86 15.97 8.51
C ALA A 11 -26.19 15.05 7.49
N ALA A 12 -25.36 15.60 6.61
CA ALA A 12 -24.47 14.80 5.78
C ALA A 12 -23.40 14.18 6.69
N ALA A 13 -23.54 12.90 7.02
CA ALA A 13 -22.47 12.12 7.59
C ALA A 13 -21.37 11.97 6.52
N ILE A 14 -20.41 12.89 6.51
CA ILE A 14 -19.13 12.67 5.86
C ILE A 14 -18.45 11.53 6.60
N GLY A 15 -18.69 10.31 6.13
CA GLY A 15 -17.94 9.12 6.52
C GLY A 15 -16.51 9.31 6.06
N ALA A 16 -15.69 9.96 6.88
CA ALA A 16 -14.24 9.84 6.78
C ALA A 16 -13.91 8.39 7.14
N THR A 17 -13.87 7.52 6.13
CA THR A 17 -13.21 6.23 6.28
C THR A 17 -11.77 6.54 6.62
N ALA A 18 -11.36 6.30 7.87
CA ALA A 18 -9.95 6.37 8.24
C ALA A 18 -9.19 5.51 7.22
N GLU A 19 -8.31 6.14 6.44
CA GLU A 19 -7.46 5.42 5.50
C GLU A 19 -6.56 4.52 6.34
N ASN A 20 -6.83 3.22 6.34
CA ASN A 20 -6.01 2.27 7.08
C ASN A 20 -4.62 2.26 6.40
N ALA A 21 -3.59 2.68 7.14
CA ALA A 21 -2.21 2.44 6.75
C ALA A 21 -1.81 1.03 7.24
N ILE A 22 -1.08 0.32 6.40
CA ILE A 22 -0.41 -0.92 6.80
C ILE A 22 1.10 -0.73 6.76
N ASN A 23 1.79 -1.32 7.73
CA ASN A 23 3.23 -1.33 7.76
C ASN A 23 3.75 -2.58 7.05
N ILE A 24 4.50 -2.39 5.96
CA ILE A 24 5.18 -3.48 5.25
C ILE A 24 6.69 -3.33 5.35
N LYS A 25 7.39 -4.46 5.39
CA LYS A 25 8.85 -4.49 5.37
C LYS A 25 9.34 -4.78 3.96
N VAL A 26 10.28 -4.00 3.45
CA VAL A 26 10.90 -4.19 2.14
C VAL A 26 12.41 -4.21 2.33
N CYS A 27 13.09 -5.16 1.70
CA CYS A 27 14.53 -5.34 1.83
C CYS A 27 15.23 -5.50 0.47
N ASP A 28 16.50 -5.11 0.41
CA ASP A 28 17.34 -5.25 -0.78
C ASP A 28 18.14 -6.55 -0.85
N GLY A 29 18.08 -7.38 0.19
CA GLY A 29 18.57 -8.76 0.22
C GLY A 29 17.44 -9.79 0.13
N ILE A 30 17.81 -11.02 -0.23
CA ILE A 30 16.91 -12.18 -0.13
C ILE A 30 16.69 -12.56 1.35
N ASN A 31 15.57 -13.19 1.65
CA ASN A 31 15.20 -13.67 2.99
C ASN A 31 15.29 -12.58 4.08
N GLN A 32 14.82 -11.38 3.75
CA GLN A 32 14.80 -10.23 4.66
C GLN A 32 16.19 -9.81 5.20
N ALA A 33 17.24 -10.10 4.44
CA ALA A 33 18.60 -9.66 4.69
C ALA A 33 18.89 -8.30 4.01
N GLY A 34 20.09 -7.76 4.26
CA GLY A 34 20.53 -6.49 3.69
C GLY A 34 19.90 -5.27 4.36
N ASP A 35 19.77 -4.20 3.60
CA ASP A 35 19.08 -3.00 4.04
C ASP A 35 17.57 -3.21 3.94
N CYS A 36 16.88 -2.90 5.03
CA CYS A 36 15.44 -3.03 5.12
C CYS A 36 14.81 -1.73 5.60
N ILE A 37 13.66 -1.40 5.01
CA ILE A 37 12.80 -0.30 5.46
C ILE A 37 11.43 -0.84 5.85
N ASN A 38 10.80 -0.19 6.81
CA ASN A 38 9.38 -0.34 7.06
C ASN A 38 8.67 0.88 6.48
N ILE A 39 7.63 0.66 5.69
CA ILE A 39 6.86 1.73 5.05
C ILE A 39 5.40 1.58 5.39
N ASP A 40 4.77 2.72 5.69
CA ASP A 40 3.33 2.81 5.89
C ASP A 40 2.65 3.10 4.55
N VAL A 41 1.79 2.17 4.13
CA VAL A 41 1.05 2.25 2.87
C VAL A 41 -0.44 2.34 3.17
N TYR A 42 -1.05 3.47 2.86
CA TYR A 42 -2.49 3.70 2.91
C TYR A 42 -3.18 2.86 1.83
N LEU A 43 -4.13 2.02 2.27
CA LEU A 43 -4.80 1.06 1.41
C LEU A 43 -5.58 1.73 0.27
N GLN A 44 -5.74 1.01 -0.84
CA GLN A 44 -6.60 1.32 -1.99
C GLN A 44 -6.27 2.57 -2.81
N HIS A 45 -5.67 3.61 -2.24
CA HIS A 45 -5.46 4.90 -2.91
C HIS A 45 -3.99 5.27 -3.07
N GLN A 46 -3.13 4.91 -2.13
CA GLN A 46 -1.72 5.30 -2.19
C GLN A 46 -0.91 4.36 -3.09
N CYS A 47 -0.17 4.96 -4.03
CA CYS A 47 0.99 4.33 -4.64
C CYS A 47 2.24 4.84 -3.93
N TYR A 48 2.90 3.97 -3.16
CA TYR A 48 4.12 4.33 -2.45
C TYR A 48 5.31 4.18 -3.40
N ASN A 49 6.04 5.27 -3.64
CA ASN A 49 7.24 5.29 -4.46
C ASN A 49 8.48 4.94 -3.62
N LEU A 50 9.23 3.92 -4.05
CA LEU A 50 10.44 3.44 -3.38
C LEU A 50 11.71 4.19 -3.82
N ASN A 51 11.62 5.09 -4.80
CA ASN A 51 12.76 5.90 -5.24
C ASN A 51 13.32 6.76 -4.10
N GLY A 52 14.64 6.78 -3.97
CA GLY A 52 15.34 7.51 -2.91
C GLY A 52 15.38 6.78 -1.57
N THR A 53 14.78 5.60 -1.46
CA THR A 53 14.95 4.72 -0.30
C THR A 53 16.19 3.82 -0.45
N PRO A 54 16.74 3.27 0.65
CA PRO A 54 17.86 2.33 0.60
C PRO A 54 17.62 1.10 -0.29
N VAL A 55 16.36 0.66 -0.41
CA VAL A 55 15.97 -0.52 -1.20
C VAL A 55 15.62 -0.20 -2.66
N SER A 56 15.74 1.08 -3.06
CA SER A 56 15.37 1.56 -4.40
C SER A 56 16.12 0.77 -5.49
N LYS A 57 15.41 0.39 -6.56
CA LYS A 57 15.93 -0.35 -7.72
C LYS A 57 16.48 -1.76 -7.42
N ASN A 58 16.45 -2.20 -6.17
CA ASN A 58 16.98 -3.51 -5.77
C ASN A 58 16.11 -4.20 -4.72
N VAL A 59 14.78 -4.11 -4.79
CA VAL A 59 13.92 -4.87 -3.87
C VAL A 59 14.04 -6.38 -4.14
N ARG A 60 14.53 -7.11 -3.13
CA ARG A 60 14.81 -8.55 -3.22
C ARG A 60 13.95 -9.41 -2.30
N SER A 61 13.37 -8.85 -1.24
CA SER A 61 12.38 -9.53 -0.41
C SER A 61 11.44 -8.54 0.27
N PHE A 62 10.26 -8.99 0.68
CA PHE A 62 9.29 -8.16 1.38
C PHE A 62 8.33 -8.98 2.25
N VAL A 63 7.83 -8.36 3.30
CA VAL A 63 6.89 -8.95 4.25
C VAL A 63 5.61 -8.12 4.27
N ILE A 64 4.48 -8.82 4.13
CA ILE A 64 3.13 -8.23 4.11
C ILE A 64 2.38 -8.75 5.35
N PRO A 65 1.69 -7.90 6.11
CA PRO A 65 0.89 -8.34 7.26
C PRO A 65 -0.33 -9.18 6.85
N LYS A 66 -0.83 -10.01 7.77
CA LYS A 66 -2.03 -10.84 7.54
C LYS A 66 -3.26 -9.97 7.23
N GLY A 67 -4.13 -10.47 6.34
CA GLY A 67 -5.37 -9.78 5.94
C GLY A 67 -5.17 -8.73 4.84
N TYR A 68 -3.97 -8.68 4.25
CA TYR A 68 -3.64 -7.72 3.20
C TYR A 68 -2.90 -8.41 2.05
N ARG A 69 -3.02 -7.77 0.89
CA ARG A 69 -2.26 -8.09 -0.30
C ARG A 69 -1.65 -6.82 -0.87
N CYS A 70 -0.43 -6.93 -1.35
CA CYS A 70 0.26 -5.83 -2.02
C CYS A 70 0.68 -6.26 -3.41
N ARG A 71 0.72 -5.29 -4.31
CA ARG A 71 1.28 -5.46 -5.63
C ARG A 71 2.46 -4.50 -5.77
N PHE A 72 3.44 -4.90 -6.56
CA PHE A 72 4.66 -4.15 -6.77
C PHE A 72 4.81 -3.88 -8.27
N TRP A 73 5.28 -2.69 -8.63
CA TRP A 73 5.37 -2.23 -10.01
C TRP A 73 6.77 -1.75 -10.36
N SER A 74 7.17 -1.91 -11.61
CA SER A 74 8.41 -1.35 -12.16
C SER A 74 8.32 0.15 -12.40
N SER A 75 7.12 0.70 -12.62
CA SER A 75 6.88 2.15 -12.64
C SER A 75 6.93 2.74 -11.24
N THR A 76 7.13 4.06 -11.11
CA THR A 76 6.98 4.79 -9.84
C THR A 76 5.53 5.18 -9.53
N ALA A 77 4.60 4.95 -10.46
CA ALA A 77 3.21 5.42 -10.40
C ALA A 77 2.17 4.27 -10.39
N CYS A 78 2.58 3.04 -10.08
CA CYS A 78 1.71 1.86 -9.99
C CYS A 78 0.83 1.61 -11.24
N ASN A 79 1.36 1.89 -12.44
CA ASN A 79 0.62 1.80 -13.71
C ASN A 79 1.38 1.05 -14.82
N GLY A 80 2.57 0.52 -14.54
CA GLY A 80 3.38 -0.26 -15.48
C GLY A 80 3.34 -1.77 -15.27
N GLY A 81 4.37 -2.46 -15.75
CA GLY A 81 4.61 -3.87 -15.43
C GLY A 81 4.90 -4.06 -13.94
N GLY A 82 4.74 -5.27 -13.43
CA GLY A 82 4.88 -5.54 -12.01
C GLY A 82 4.53 -6.98 -11.65
N THR A 83 4.55 -7.26 -10.36
CA THR A 83 4.12 -8.54 -9.81
C THR A 83 2.63 -8.75 -10.01
N GLY A 84 2.16 -9.99 -9.79
CA GLY A 84 0.77 -10.23 -9.41
C GLY A 84 0.48 -9.66 -8.00
N ASP A 85 -0.75 -9.84 -7.53
CA ASP A 85 -1.07 -9.58 -6.14
C ASP A 85 -0.33 -10.59 -5.26
N VAL A 86 0.42 -10.09 -4.28
CA VAL A 86 1.15 -10.92 -3.31
C VAL A 86 0.46 -10.79 -1.96
N GLN A 87 0.07 -11.92 -1.39
CA GLN A 87 -0.57 -12.00 -0.08
C GLN A 87 0.47 -12.20 1.03
N TYR A 88 0.03 -12.15 2.28
CA TYR A 88 0.80 -12.66 3.42
C TYR A 88 1.40 -14.06 3.12
N PRO A 89 2.66 -14.34 3.48
CA PRO A 89 3.58 -13.51 4.26
C PRO A 89 4.45 -12.54 3.43
N GLY A 90 4.21 -12.41 2.13
CA GLY A 90 5.11 -11.73 1.19
C GLY A 90 6.03 -12.73 0.47
N THR A 91 7.27 -12.32 0.17
CA THR A 91 8.25 -13.20 -0.49
C THR A 91 9.63 -13.13 0.17
N GLY A 92 10.28 -14.30 0.28
CA GLY A 92 11.70 -14.41 0.63
C GLY A 92 12.62 -14.11 -0.55
N GLU A 93 12.13 -14.24 -1.78
CA GLU A 93 12.89 -13.89 -2.98
C GLU A 93 11.96 -13.29 -4.04
N ASN A 94 12.19 -12.02 -4.34
CA ASN A 94 11.52 -11.33 -5.43
C ASN A 94 12.23 -11.64 -6.74
N THR A 95 11.60 -12.46 -7.58
CA THR A 95 12.10 -12.81 -8.92
C THR A 95 11.71 -11.79 -9.98
N HIS A 96 10.87 -10.80 -9.66
CA HIS A 96 10.52 -9.74 -10.58
C HIS A 96 11.56 -8.60 -10.48
N PRO A 97 12.40 -8.39 -11.52
CA PRO A 97 13.45 -7.40 -11.45
C PRO A 97 12.86 -5.99 -11.28
N GLN A 98 13.50 -5.22 -10.40
CA GLN A 98 13.36 -3.77 -10.18
C GLN A 98 11.92 -3.26 -10.04
N VAL A 99 11.28 -3.57 -8.91
CA VAL A 99 10.08 -2.86 -8.49
C VAL A 99 10.45 -1.52 -7.85
N ASN A 100 9.73 -0.46 -8.22
CA ASN A 100 9.96 0.92 -7.81
C ASN A 100 8.75 1.54 -7.10
N SER A 101 7.59 0.88 -7.12
CA SER A 101 6.45 1.30 -6.31
C SER A 101 5.64 0.12 -5.79
N VAL A 102 4.88 0.38 -4.74
CA VAL A 102 4.01 -0.61 -4.09
C VAL A 102 2.67 0.02 -3.73
N LYS A 103 1.62 -0.79 -3.79
CA LYS A 103 0.27 -0.43 -3.37
C LYS A 103 -0.38 -1.65 -2.74
N CYS A 104 -1.11 -1.41 -1.67
CA CYS A 104 -1.68 -2.47 -0.85
C CYS A 104 -3.19 -2.34 -0.74
N TYR A 105 -3.83 -3.47 -0.49
CA TYR A 105 -5.27 -3.66 -0.45
C TYR A 105 -5.59 -4.58 0.73
N ALA A 106 -6.79 -4.40 1.30
CA ALA A 106 -7.38 -5.44 2.14
C ALA A 106 -7.66 -6.67 1.27
N ASP A 107 -7.38 -7.84 1.83
CA ASP A 107 -7.69 -9.14 1.22
C ASP A 107 -9.13 -9.58 1.55
#